data_AF-A0A821QQL0-F1
#
_entry.id   AF-A0A821QQL0-F1
#
_cell.length_a   1.000
_cell.length_b   1.000
_cell.length_c   1.000
_cell.angle_alpha   90.00
_cell.angle_beta   90.00
_cell.angle_gamma   90.00
#
_symmetry.space_group_name_H-M   'P 1'
#
loop_
_entity.id
_entity.type
_entity.pdbx_description
1 polymer ?
#
loop_
_entity_poly.entity_id
_entity_poly.type
_entity_poly.pdbx_seq_one_letter_code
_entity_poly.pdbx_strand_id
1 'polypeptide(L)'
;LLINTNYQWKVAFNGNWSGDKGCNGGANCHFNSGSTGAVLLVYNPFSRGLTTASIDSSQTIIPSISISAPSACLNSYNERTVRASGDYQTELGSAAPWLPTEANSLMMFDDTSCLYLLTLSGLTPNKFYKWKVTFDNSWSCSIGCGNGVNCKFSTNVAGTVELIFEPISKQLSFRHLVTVCGNSPCEIGETCPNDCDICPICGDGICQKSEIYKTCPQDCSNELLGCGIFKEESCTDDSQYHVTAGVEEKRWQTSKPGTNGYQSS
;
A
#
# COMPACT_ATOMS: atom_id res chain seq x y z
N LEU A 1 -22.97 7.84 6.92
CA LEU A 1 -23.41 9.27 6.84
C LEU A 1 -24.87 9.35 7.28
N LEU A 2 -25.41 10.53 7.63
CA LEU A 2 -26.86 10.67 7.81
C LEU A 2 -27.54 10.27 6.51
N ILE A 3 -28.60 9.48 6.58
CA ILE A 3 -29.31 8.99 5.40
C ILE A 3 -29.93 10.14 4.61
N ASN A 4 -30.08 9.98 3.29
CA ASN A 4 -30.69 10.92 2.35
C ASN A 4 -30.19 12.37 2.46
N THR A 5 -28.95 12.55 2.89
CA THR A 5 -28.36 13.87 3.18
C THR A 5 -27.33 14.22 2.12
N ASN A 6 -27.29 15.49 1.72
CA ASN A 6 -26.33 16.00 0.74
C ASN A 6 -25.00 16.33 1.42
N TYR A 7 -23.92 15.86 0.83
CA TYR A 7 -22.55 16.07 1.27
C TYR A 7 -21.67 16.56 0.13
N GLN A 8 -20.47 17.01 0.49
CA GLN A 8 -19.44 17.44 -0.43
C GLN A 8 -18.10 16.80 -0.04
N TRP A 9 -17.26 16.47 -1.02
CA TRP A 9 -15.93 15.94 -0.77
C TRP A 9 -14.92 16.36 -1.84
N LYS A 10 -13.65 16.26 -1.49
CA LYS A 10 -12.48 16.41 -2.37
C LYS A 10 -11.28 15.74 -1.69
N VAL A 11 -10.23 15.49 -2.46
CA VAL A 11 -9.02 14.81 -1.96
C VAL A 11 -7.93 15.82 -1.64
N ALA A 12 -7.48 15.82 -0.39
CA ALA A 12 -6.28 16.51 0.07
C ALA A 12 -5.06 15.59 -0.05
N PHE A 13 -3.87 16.18 -0.28
CA PHE A 13 -2.62 15.43 -0.33
C PHE A 13 -1.70 15.91 0.79
N ASN A 14 -1.04 14.98 1.48
CA ASN A 14 -0.09 15.27 2.56
C ASN A 14 -0.67 16.18 3.66
N GLY A 15 -1.96 15.99 3.99
CA GLY A 15 -2.66 16.82 4.97
C GLY A 15 -2.88 18.28 4.54
N ASN A 16 -2.70 18.61 3.26
CA ASN A 16 -2.83 19.96 2.72
C ASN A 16 -3.82 20.00 1.53
N TRP A 17 -4.52 21.13 1.40
CA TRP A 17 -5.41 21.44 0.28
C TRP A 17 -4.68 22.00 -0.94
N SER A 18 -3.41 22.36 -0.81
CA SER A 18 -2.56 22.77 -1.93
C SER A 18 -2.36 21.59 -2.89
N GLY A 19 -2.93 21.70 -4.09
CA GLY A 19 -2.88 20.65 -5.12
C GLY A 19 -4.00 19.61 -5.04
N ASP A 20 -5.05 19.89 -4.26
CA ASP A 20 -6.24 19.04 -4.11
C ASP A 20 -6.90 18.64 -5.45
N LYS A 21 -7.71 17.57 -5.39
CA LYS A 21 -8.56 17.15 -6.51
C LYS A 21 -10.03 17.19 -6.12
N GLY A 22 -10.77 17.94 -6.91
CA GLY A 22 -12.22 18.09 -6.84
C GLY A 22 -12.86 17.93 -8.23
N CYS A 23 -14.18 18.00 -8.29
CA CYS A 23 -14.97 17.93 -9.51
C CYS A 23 -14.95 19.29 -10.26
N ASN A 24 -15.35 19.30 -11.53
CA ASN A 24 -15.57 20.53 -12.33
C ASN A 24 -14.44 21.58 -12.21
N GLY A 25 -13.19 21.16 -12.42
CA GLY A 25 -12.04 22.08 -12.34
C GLY A 25 -11.52 22.36 -10.93
N GLY A 26 -11.86 21.52 -9.94
CA GLY A 26 -11.32 21.60 -8.57
C GLY A 26 -12.33 22.00 -7.49
N ALA A 27 -13.59 22.22 -7.85
CA ALA A 27 -14.67 22.43 -6.88
C ALA A 27 -14.97 21.15 -6.07
N ASN A 28 -15.63 21.30 -4.92
CA ASN A 28 -16.04 20.13 -4.15
C ASN A 28 -17.01 19.26 -4.97
N CYS A 29 -16.82 17.95 -4.93
CA CYS A 29 -17.73 16.98 -5.51
C CYS A 29 -18.95 16.81 -4.61
N HIS A 30 -20.15 17.01 -5.15
CA HIS A 30 -21.40 16.81 -4.41
C HIS A 30 -21.89 15.37 -4.52
N PHE A 31 -22.48 14.84 -3.45
CA PHE A 31 -23.16 13.54 -3.47
C PHE A 31 -24.28 13.47 -2.43
N ASN A 32 -25.23 12.56 -2.62
CA ASN A 32 -26.23 12.22 -1.61
C ASN A 32 -25.87 10.87 -0.97
N SER A 33 -26.05 10.76 0.33
CA SER A 33 -25.72 9.55 1.10
C SER A 33 -26.67 8.37 0.90
N GLY A 34 -27.79 8.60 0.22
CA GLY A 34 -28.79 7.58 -0.07
C GLY A 34 -29.52 7.05 1.18
N SER A 35 -30.41 6.11 0.95
CA SER A 35 -31.30 5.50 1.95
C SER A 35 -30.55 4.79 3.10
N THR A 36 -29.33 4.30 2.83
CA THR A 36 -28.51 3.53 3.78
C THR A 36 -27.46 4.36 4.49
N GLY A 37 -27.14 5.55 3.96
CA GLY A 37 -26.04 6.37 4.45
C GLY A 37 -24.64 5.84 4.10
N ALA A 38 -24.55 4.74 3.35
CA ALA A 38 -23.30 4.13 2.90
C ALA A 38 -22.94 4.64 1.50
N VAL A 39 -21.72 5.15 1.34
CA VAL A 39 -21.24 5.74 0.08
C VAL A 39 -19.82 5.27 -0.19
N LEU A 40 -19.56 4.89 -1.44
CA LEU A 40 -18.22 4.69 -1.95
C LEU A 40 -17.73 5.97 -2.64
N LEU A 41 -16.59 6.49 -2.16
CA LEU A 41 -15.88 7.62 -2.76
C LEU A 41 -14.60 7.08 -3.40
N VAL A 42 -14.41 7.31 -4.69
CA VAL A 42 -13.26 6.78 -5.44
C VAL A 42 -12.49 7.93 -6.08
N TYR A 43 -11.18 7.96 -5.83
CA TYR A 43 -10.24 8.83 -6.53
C TYR A 43 -9.29 7.99 -7.37
N ASN A 44 -9.22 8.28 -8.68
CA ASN A 44 -8.27 7.66 -9.59
C ASN A 44 -7.04 8.60 -9.74
N PRO A 45 -5.85 8.22 -9.26
CA PRO A 45 -4.66 9.08 -9.31
C PRO A 45 -4.12 9.30 -10.72
N PHE A 46 -4.43 8.41 -11.67
CA PHE A 46 -3.94 8.46 -13.05
C PHE A 46 -4.77 9.39 -13.94
N SER A 47 -6.11 9.26 -13.90
CA SER A 47 -7.01 10.15 -14.64
C SER A 47 -7.34 11.43 -13.89
N ARG A 48 -6.95 11.51 -12.61
CA ARG A 48 -7.35 12.57 -11.66
C ARG A 48 -8.87 12.68 -11.50
N GLY A 49 -9.59 11.61 -11.82
CA GLY A 49 -11.05 11.53 -11.78
C GLY A 49 -11.58 11.16 -10.40
N LEU A 50 -12.75 11.70 -10.05
CA LEU A 50 -13.47 11.41 -8.82
C LEU A 50 -14.82 10.78 -9.16
N THR A 51 -15.25 9.77 -8.42
CA THR A 51 -16.54 9.09 -8.60
C THR A 51 -17.21 8.82 -7.26
N THR A 52 -18.54 8.93 -7.21
CA THR A 52 -19.34 8.68 -6.02
C THR A 52 -20.49 7.72 -6.33
N ALA A 53 -20.75 6.78 -5.43
CA ALA A 53 -21.89 5.87 -5.54
C ALA A 53 -22.49 5.62 -4.15
N SER A 54 -23.81 5.82 -4.01
CA SER A 54 -24.58 5.40 -2.85
C SER A 54 -24.85 3.91 -2.90
N ILE A 55 -24.61 3.19 -1.82
CA ILE A 55 -24.79 1.73 -1.76
C ILE A 55 -26.15 1.43 -1.12
N ASP A 56 -27.18 1.18 -1.93
CA ASP A 56 -28.49 0.73 -1.43
C ASP A 56 -28.51 -0.79 -1.27
N SER A 57 -29.00 -1.29 -0.13
CA SER A 57 -29.13 -2.72 0.18
C SER A 57 -30.20 -3.45 -0.64
N SER A 58 -30.92 -2.76 -1.54
CA SER A 58 -32.01 -3.33 -2.33
C SER A 58 -31.79 -3.41 -3.85
N GLN A 59 -30.60 -3.08 -4.38
CA GLN A 59 -30.33 -3.17 -5.82
C GLN A 59 -29.31 -4.27 -6.17
N THR A 60 -29.83 -5.45 -6.50
CA THR A 60 -29.19 -6.40 -7.44
C THR A 60 -29.34 -5.96 -8.90
N ILE A 61 -29.56 -4.66 -9.13
CA ILE A 61 -29.24 -4.03 -10.41
C ILE A 61 -27.95 -3.27 -10.13
N ILE A 62 -26.83 -3.94 -10.36
CA ILE A 62 -25.64 -3.20 -10.77
C ILE A 62 -26.12 -2.58 -12.08
N PRO A 63 -26.35 -1.25 -12.20
CA PRO A 63 -26.40 -0.67 -13.53
C PRO A 63 -25.15 -1.22 -14.21
N SER A 64 -25.24 -1.68 -15.45
CA SER A 64 -24.04 -1.93 -16.23
C SER A 64 -23.34 -0.57 -16.41
N ILE A 65 -22.73 -0.07 -15.33
CA ILE A 65 -21.45 0.59 -15.34
C ILE A 65 -20.66 -0.43 -16.14
N SER A 66 -20.56 -0.16 -17.42
CA SER A 66 -19.40 -0.58 -18.16
C SER A 66 -18.27 0.11 -17.41
N ILE A 67 -17.85 -0.50 -16.30
CA ILE A 67 -16.52 -0.30 -15.76
C ILE A 67 -15.75 -0.85 -16.94
N SER A 68 -15.34 0.04 -17.84
CA SER A 68 -14.34 -0.33 -18.83
C SER A 68 -13.33 -1.09 -18.01
N ALA A 69 -13.06 -2.35 -18.39
CA ALA A 69 -12.05 -3.16 -17.75
C ALA A 69 -10.89 -2.25 -17.33
N PRO A 70 -10.39 -2.35 -16.08
CA PRO A 70 -9.45 -1.38 -15.49
C PRO A 70 -8.51 -0.94 -16.60
N SER A 71 -8.54 0.36 -16.93
CA SER A 71 -7.91 0.86 -18.16
C SER A 71 -6.55 0.20 -18.28
N ALA A 72 -6.40 -0.71 -19.25
CA ALA A 72 -5.22 -1.54 -19.33
C ALA A 72 -4.01 -0.61 -19.26
N CYS A 73 -2.99 -0.97 -18.48
CA CYS A 73 -1.84 -0.11 -18.30
C CYS A 73 -1.33 0.36 -19.66
N LEU A 74 -1.09 1.65 -19.81
CA LEU A 74 -0.51 2.18 -21.04
C LEU A 74 0.98 1.84 -21.05
N ASN A 75 1.33 0.70 -21.65
CA ASN A 75 2.70 0.27 -21.84
C ASN A 75 3.15 0.56 -23.28
N SER A 76 3.71 1.74 -23.50
CA SER A 76 4.27 2.17 -24.81
C SER A 76 5.54 1.41 -25.24
N TYR A 77 6.02 0.48 -24.42
CA TYR A 77 7.25 -0.30 -24.64
C TYR A 77 7.02 -1.80 -24.66
N ASN A 78 5.77 -2.28 -24.73
CA ASN A 78 5.40 -3.70 -24.67
C ASN A 78 6.05 -4.59 -25.77
N GLU A 79 6.41 -4.02 -26.91
CA GLU A 79 7.13 -4.70 -28.00
C GLU A 79 8.66 -4.54 -27.93
N ARG A 80 9.18 -3.93 -26.86
CA ARG A 80 10.61 -3.64 -26.68
C ARG A 80 11.20 -4.53 -25.61
N THR A 81 12.49 -4.84 -25.76
CA THR A 81 13.27 -5.38 -24.63
C THR A 81 13.72 -4.23 -23.75
N VAL A 82 13.31 -4.19 -22.48
CA VAL A 82 13.67 -3.10 -21.54
C VAL A 82 14.70 -3.60 -20.53
N ARG A 83 15.83 -2.89 -20.37
CA ARG A 83 16.90 -3.26 -19.45
C ARG A 83 17.41 -2.08 -18.63
N ALA A 84 17.82 -2.35 -17.39
CA ALA A 84 18.52 -1.38 -16.54
C ALA A 84 20.05 -1.57 -16.68
N SER A 85 20.70 -0.84 -17.58
CA SER A 85 22.15 -0.94 -17.79
C SER A 85 22.92 0.01 -16.88
N GLY A 86 23.98 -0.47 -16.22
CA GLY A 86 24.66 0.31 -15.17
C GLY A 86 26.02 -0.23 -14.76
N ASP A 87 26.70 0.49 -13.87
CA ASP A 87 28.01 0.09 -13.35
C ASP A 87 27.95 -1.05 -12.31
N TYR A 88 26.75 -1.36 -11.79
CA TYR A 88 26.51 -2.47 -10.87
C TYR A 88 26.66 -3.86 -11.52
N GLN A 89 26.53 -3.94 -12.84
CA GLN A 89 26.36 -5.20 -13.59
C GLN A 89 27.53 -6.17 -13.37
N THR A 90 28.77 -5.69 -13.27
CA THR A 90 29.94 -6.54 -13.04
C THR A 90 29.94 -7.22 -11.68
N GLU A 91 29.32 -6.61 -10.65
CA GLU A 91 29.20 -7.25 -9.33
C GLU A 91 28.22 -8.44 -9.36
N LEU A 92 27.30 -8.43 -10.32
CA LEU A 92 26.36 -9.53 -10.56
C LEU A 92 26.86 -10.51 -11.64
N GLY A 93 28.17 -10.48 -11.95
CA GLY A 93 28.81 -11.44 -12.85
C GLY A 93 28.79 -11.07 -14.33
N SER A 94 28.35 -9.87 -14.70
CA SER A 94 28.36 -9.42 -16.10
C SER A 94 29.80 -9.20 -16.59
N ALA A 95 30.05 -9.48 -17.88
CA ALA A 95 31.39 -9.38 -18.47
C ALA A 95 31.98 -7.95 -18.46
N ALA A 96 31.13 -6.92 -18.43
CA ALA A 96 31.51 -5.52 -18.37
C ALA A 96 30.36 -4.69 -17.74
N PRO A 97 30.65 -3.48 -17.21
CA PRO A 97 29.59 -2.57 -16.81
C PRO A 97 28.94 -1.96 -18.06
N TRP A 98 27.75 -1.38 -17.91
CA TRP A 98 27.05 -0.68 -18.99
C TRP A 98 26.74 -1.55 -20.22
N LEU A 99 26.50 -2.85 -20.01
CA LEU A 99 26.11 -3.77 -21.07
C LEU A 99 24.59 -3.69 -21.31
N PRO A 100 24.14 -3.25 -22.50
CA PRO A 100 22.73 -3.24 -22.85
C PRO A 100 22.21 -4.64 -23.20
N THR A 101 23.08 -5.64 -23.31
CA THR A 101 22.74 -7.03 -23.63
C THR A 101 22.62 -7.92 -22.39
N GLU A 102 22.93 -7.42 -21.19
CA GLU A 102 23.03 -8.22 -19.97
C GLU A 102 21.68 -8.80 -19.55
N ALA A 103 21.60 -10.14 -19.50
CA ALA A 103 20.39 -10.90 -19.22
C ALA A 103 19.80 -10.57 -17.85
N ASN A 104 20.65 -10.46 -16.83
CA ASN A 104 20.26 -10.19 -15.44
C ASN A 104 19.75 -8.75 -15.21
N SER A 105 19.83 -7.90 -16.23
CA SER A 105 19.32 -6.53 -16.18
C SER A 105 17.96 -6.35 -16.85
N LEU A 106 17.26 -7.42 -17.22
CA LEU A 106 15.92 -7.37 -17.84
C LEU A 106 14.88 -6.83 -16.86
N MET A 107 14.20 -5.74 -17.22
CA MET A 107 13.09 -5.21 -16.43
C MET A 107 11.78 -5.87 -16.85
N MET A 108 10.94 -6.25 -15.89
CA MET A 108 9.63 -6.85 -16.14
C MET A 108 8.54 -5.82 -15.93
N PHE A 109 7.57 -5.78 -16.84
CA PHE A 109 6.39 -4.93 -16.66
C PHE A 109 5.43 -5.59 -15.68
N ASP A 110 5.02 -4.87 -14.64
CA ASP A 110 3.98 -5.27 -13.71
C ASP A 110 2.66 -4.56 -14.06
N ASP A 111 1.67 -5.35 -14.51
CA ASP A 111 0.35 -4.85 -14.88
C ASP A 111 -0.47 -4.34 -13.67
N THR A 112 -0.04 -4.64 -12.44
CA THR A 112 -0.70 -4.14 -11.23
C THR A 112 -0.30 -2.71 -10.92
N SER A 113 0.99 -2.39 -11.03
CA SER A 113 1.54 -1.05 -10.77
C SER A 113 1.70 -0.20 -12.03
N CYS A 114 1.60 -0.79 -13.22
CA CYS A 114 1.91 -0.18 -14.51
C CYS A 114 3.38 0.31 -14.63
N LEU A 115 4.31 -0.40 -13.98
CA LEU A 115 5.74 -0.05 -13.94
C LEU A 115 6.60 -1.18 -14.50
N TYR A 116 7.75 -0.81 -15.06
CA TYR A 116 8.85 -1.76 -15.26
C TYR A 116 9.66 -1.86 -13.97
N LEU A 117 9.85 -3.07 -13.48
CA LEU A 117 10.50 -3.38 -12.22
C LEU A 117 11.69 -4.32 -12.44
N LEU A 118 12.79 -4.08 -11.74
CA LEU A 118 13.91 -5.00 -11.64
C LEU A 118 14.42 -5.04 -10.21
N THR A 119 14.33 -6.21 -9.58
CA THR A 119 14.94 -6.46 -8.28
C THR A 119 16.37 -6.94 -8.45
N LEU A 120 17.30 -6.29 -7.75
CA LEU A 120 18.71 -6.65 -7.69
C LEU A 120 19.07 -7.08 -6.26
N SER A 121 19.88 -8.12 -6.15
CA SER A 121 20.41 -8.63 -4.89
C SER A 121 21.85 -9.09 -5.04
N GLY A 122 22.62 -9.12 -3.95
CA GLY A 122 24.02 -9.54 -3.97
C GLY A 122 25.00 -8.46 -4.42
N LEU A 123 24.55 -7.20 -4.47
CA LEU A 123 25.43 -6.05 -4.68
C LEU A 123 26.15 -5.68 -3.37
N THR A 124 27.24 -4.93 -3.46
CA THR A 124 27.91 -4.40 -2.25
C THR A 124 26.92 -3.57 -1.41
N PRO A 125 26.71 -3.89 -0.12
CA PRO A 125 25.82 -3.15 0.78
C PRO A 125 26.12 -1.64 0.87
N ASN A 126 25.07 -0.83 1.03
CA ASN A 126 25.15 0.64 1.18
C ASN A 126 25.99 1.38 0.13
N LYS A 127 26.20 0.79 -1.06
CA LYS A 127 27.02 1.37 -2.12
C LYS A 127 26.16 2.13 -3.12
N PHE A 128 26.71 3.23 -3.64
CA PHE A 128 26.11 3.99 -4.73
C PHE A 128 26.57 3.47 -6.09
N TYR A 129 25.61 3.34 -7.00
CA TYR A 129 25.79 2.91 -8.38
C TYR A 129 25.13 3.89 -9.34
N LYS A 130 25.36 3.70 -10.63
CA LYS A 130 24.76 4.46 -11.71
C LYS A 130 24.11 3.54 -12.74
N TRP A 131 23.03 4.02 -13.35
CA TRP A 131 22.28 3.27 -14.35
C TRP A 131 21.49 4.16 -15.32
N LYS A 132 21.00 3.51 -16.38
CA LYS A 132 20.06 4.00 -17.38
C LYS A 132 19.14 2.86 -17.83
N VAL A 133 18.00 3.21 -18.42
CA VAL A 133 17.19 2.24 -19.16
C VAL A 133 17.65 2.19 -20.61
N THR A 134 17.86 0.99 -21.14
CA THR A 134 18.19 0.71 -22.54
C THR A 134 17.11 -0.14 -23.19
N PHE A 135 17.02 -0.04 -24.52
CA PHE A 135 16.00 -0.74 -25.30
C PHE A 135 16.63 -1.62 -26.37
N ASP A 136 16.03 -2.78 -26.61
CA ASP A 136 16.36 -3.70 -27.73
C ASP A 136 17.84 -4.06 -27.79
N ASN A 137 18.41 -4.29 -26.61
CA ASN A 137 19.82 -4.64 -26.41
C ASN A 137 20.81 -3.62 -26.99
N SER A 138 20.43 -2.34 -27.06
CA SER A 138 21.18 -1.27 -27.71
C SER A 138 21.14 0.04 -26.93
N TRP A 139 22.12 0.91 -27.17
CA TRP A 139 22.15 2.29 -26.68
C TRP A 139 21.46 3.30 -27.60
N SER A 140 21.00 2.88 -28.79
CA SER A 140 20.35 3.74 -29.79
C SER A 140 19.12 4.46 -29.23
N CYS A 141 18.44 3.85 -28.26
CA CYS A 141 17.45 4.51 -27.43
C CYS A 141 17.79 4.22 -25.97
N SER A 142 17.92 5.26 -25.16
CA SER A 142 18.12 5.13 -23.73
C SER A 142 17.48 6.28 -22.96
N ILE A 143 17.09 5.99 -21.72
CA ILE A 143 16.51 6.99 -20.80
C ILE A 143 17.40 7.05 -19.56
N GLY A 144 17.73 8.27 -19.16
CA GLY A 144 18.43 8.58 -17.92
C GLY A 144 17.63 9.62 -17.12
N CYS A 145 18.18 10.04 -15.98
CA CYS A 145 17.53 10.99 -15.10
C CYS A 145 17.65 12.42 -15.64
N GLY A 146 16.66 13.26 -15.37
CA GLY A 146 16.63 14.66 -15.82
C GLY A 146 16.89 14.76 -17.33
N ASN A 147 17.95 15.47 -17.72
CA ASN A 147 18.36 15.65 -19.12
C ASN A 147 19.09 14.42 -19.71
N GLY A 148 18.67 13.20 -19.35
CA GLY A 148 19.27 11.96 -19.84
C GLY A 148 20.64 11.61 -19.23
N VAL A 149 20.99 12.18 -18.07
CA VAL A 149 22.22 11.82 -17.36
C VAL A 149 22.10 10.43 -16.71
N ASN A 150 23.22 9.84 -16.32
CA ASN A 150 23.19 8.56 -15.60
C ASN A 150 22.48 8.76 -14.24
N CYS A 151 21.44 7.98 -13.99
CA CYS A 151 20.73 7.98 -12.71
C CYS A 151 21.63 7.37 -11.63
N LYS A 152 21.50 7.86 -10.39
CA LYS A 152 22.16 7.25 -9.22
C LYS A 152 21.14 6.40 -8.45
N PHE A 153 21.59 5.30 -7.87
CA PHE A 153 20.85 4.57 -6.83
C PHE A 153 21.81 4.07 -5.76
N SER A 154 21.28 3.72 -4.60
CA SER A 154 22.01 3.00 -3.56
C SER A 154 21.34 1.67 -3.24
N THR A 155 22.13 0.70 -2.83
CA THR A 155 21.63 -0.53 -2.21
C THR A 155 21.39 -0.31 -0.72
N ASN A 156 20.52 -1.13 -0.12
CA ASN A 156 20.37 -1.18 1.32
C ASN A 156 21.51 -1.97 2.00
N VAL A 157 21.37 -2.21 3.31
CA VAL A 157 22.34 -2.96 4.13
C VAL A 157 22.53 -4.42 3.71
N ALA A 158 21.57 -5.00 2.99
CA ALA A 158 21.64 -6.36 2.48
C ALA A 158 22.20 -6.43 1.04
N GLY A 159 22.55 -5.29 0.44
CA GLY A 159 23.01 -5.28 -0.95
C GLY A 159 21.86 -5.49 -1.95
N THR A 160 20.65 -5.08 -1.59
CA THR A 160 19.44 -5.20 -2.43
C THR A 160 18.85 -3.85 -2.79
N VAL A 161 18.15 -3.80 -3.93
CA VAL A 161 17.41 -2.63 -4.41
C VAL A 161 16.39 -3.07 -5.46
N GLU A 162 15.32 -2.31 -5.64
CA GLU A 162 14.46 -2.42 -6.81
C GLU A 162 14.54 -1.16 -7.66
N LEU A 163 14.90 -1.34 -8.92
CA LEU A 163 14.94 -0.29 -9.93
C LEU A 163 13.58 -0.22 -10.63
N ILE A 164 13.11 1.01 -10.85
CA ILE A 164 11.76 1.30 -11.32
C ILE A 164 11.85 2.20 -12.54
N PHE A 165 11.14 1.84 -13.61
CA PHE A 165 10.94 2.67 -14.79
C PHE A 165 9.45 2.88 -15.05
N GLU A 166 9.03 4.15 -15.05
CA GLU A 166 7.67 4.56 -15.39
C GLU A 166 7.58 4.92 -16.89
N PRO A 167 6.83 4.15 -17.71
CA PRO A 167 6.89 4.28 -19.16
C PRO A 167 6.21 5.55 -19.71
N ILE A 168 5.25 6.13 -18.99
CA ILE A 168 4.48 7.29 -19.47
C ILE A 168 5.30 8.57 -19.26
N SER A 169 5.73 8.81 -18.02
CA SER A 169 6.50 10.01 -17.63
C SER A 169 7.99 9.91 -17.96
N LYS A 170 8.46 8.70 -18.33
CA LYS A 170 9.86 8.34 -18.55
C LYS A 170 10.74 8.61 -17.33
N GLN A 171 10.18 8.45 -16.13
CA GLN A 171 10.90 8.61 -14.88
C GLN A 171 11.58 7.31 -14.46
N LEU A 172 12.80 7.45 -13.93
CA LEU A 172 13.58 6.37 -13.33
C LEU A 172 13.69 6.66 -11.84
N SER A 173 13.37 5.67 -11.02
CA SER A 173 13.49 5.73 -9.57
C SER A 173 13.97 4.39 -9.02
N PHE A 174 14.21 4.34 -7.72
CA PHE A 174 14.51 3.10 -7.03
C PHE A 174 13.85 3.11 -5.66
N ARG A 175 13.62 1.93 -5.10
CA ARG A 175 13.24 1.76 -3.70
C ARG A 175 14.08 0.68 -3.07
N HIS A 176 14.31 0.81 -1.76
CA HIS A 176 14.87 -0.27 -0.99
C HIS A 176 13.77 -1.29 -0.71
N LEU A 177 14.03 -2.53 -1.08
CA LEU A 177 13.21 -3.66 -0.68
C LEU A 177 13.63 -3.99 0.73
N VAL A 178 12.88 -3.55 1.74
CA VAL A 178 13.18 -3.94 3.12
C VAL A 178 12.20 -4.96 3.64
N THR A 179 12.75 -6.14 3.86
CA THR A 179 12.40 -7.04 4.96
C THR A 179 13.71 -7.51 5.59
N VAL A 180 14.48 -6.59 6.17
CA VAL A 180 15.66 -6.95 6.97
C VAL A 180 15.60 -6.18 8.27
N CYS A 181 15.63 -6.92 9.37
CA CYS A 181 15.64 -6.42 10.72
C CYS A 181 17.08 -6.33 11.28
N GLY A 182 17.35 -5.36 12.15
CA GLY A 182 18.65 -5.12 12.80
C GLY A 182 19.61 -4.13 12.13
N ASN A 183 19.17 -3.27 11.20
CA ASN A 183 19.94 -2.21 10.55
C ASN A 183 19.97 -0.81 11.22
N SER A 184 19.19 -0.55 12.29
CA SER A 184 19.02 0.67 13.11
C SER A 184 18.09 1.83 12.64
N PRO A 185 17.92 2.15 11.34
CA PRO A 185 16.85 3.07 10.90
C PRO A 185 15.52 2.36 10.65
N CYS A 186 14.40 2.98 11.04
CA CYS A 186 13.04 2.51 10.71
C CYS A 186 12.56 3.04 9.35
N GLU A 187 12.46 2.20 8.34
CA GLU A 187 12.02 2.57 6.98
C GLU A 187 10.52 2.29 6.74
N ILE A 188 9.89 3.06 5.84
CA ILE A 188 8.46 2.90 5.51
C ILE A 188 8.25 1.54 4.84
N GLY A 189 7.57 0.63 5.55
CA GLY A 189 7.30 -0.73 5.08
C GLY A 189 7.93 -1.83 5.95
N GLU A 190 8.72 -1.46 6.95
CA GLU A 190 9.28 -2.41 7.91
C GLU A 190 8.28 -2.74 9.05
N THR A 191 8.23 -4.01 9.46
CA THR A 191 7.41 -4.49 10.59
C THR A 191 8.27 -5.13 11.69
N CYS A 192 9.56 -4.81 11.74
CA CYS A 192 10.51 -5.58 12.55
C CYS A 192 10.94 -4.87 13.84
N PRO A 193 11.08 -5.59 14.97
CA PRO A 193 11.25 -4.96 16.29
C PRO A 193 12.63 -4.36 16.60
N ASN A 194 13.70 -4.77 15.90
CA ASN A 194 15.07 -4.35 16.26
C ASN A 194 15.53 -3.01 15.66
N ASP A 195 14.81 -2.46 14.66
CA ASP A 195 15.22 -1.22 13.96
C ASP A 195 14.25 -0.08 14.16
N CYS A 196 12.97 -0.42 14.19
CA CYS A 196 11.95 0.52 14.59
C CYS A 196 11.90 0.57 16.11
N ASP A 197 12.74 1.42 16.70
CA ASP A 197 12.77 1.83 18.12
C ASP A 197 11.44 2.47 18.62
N ILE A 198 10.37 2.30 17.85
CA ILE A 198 8.98 2.52 18.22
C ILE A 198 8.19 1.28 17.76
N CYS A 199 8.58 0.10 18.26
CA CYS A 199 7.72 -1.06 18.29
C CYS A 199 7.53 -1.43 19.75
N PRO A 200 6.28 -1.49 20.22
CA PRO A 200 6.00 -1.97 21.56
C PRO A 200 6.29 -3.49 21.57
N ILE A 201 6.88 -3.97 22.66
CA ILE A 201 7.48 -5.31 22.76
C ILE A 201 6.42 -6.34 22.36
N CYS A 202 6.76 -7.22 21.43
CA CYS A 202 5.79 -8.06 20.74
C CYS A 202 6.36 -9.47 20.72
N GLY A 203 5.72 -10.42 21.41
CA GLY A 203 6.18 -11.79 21.65
C GLY A 203 6.66 -12.10 23.07
N ASP A 204 6.43 -11.23 24.07
CA ASP A 204 6.72 -11.52 25.49
C ASP A 204 5.52 -12.13 26.25
N GLY A 205 4.35 -12.19 25.59
CA GLY A 205 3.10 -12.73 26.12
C GLY A 205 2.34 -11.79 27.06
N ILE A 206 2.75 -10.52 27.19
CA ILE A 206 2.14 -9.54 28.08
C ILE A 206 1.73 -8.30 27.29
N CYS A 207 0.42 -8.07 27.15
CA CYS A 207 -0.07 -6.84 26.51
C CYS A 207 0.21 -5.57 27.34
N GLN A 208 1.23 -4.79 27.00
CA GLN A 208 1.57 -3.53 27.67
C GLN A 208 0.78 -2.34 27.08
N LYS A 209 0.67 -1.22 27.82
CA LYS A 209 -0.12 -0.02 27.39
C LYS A 209 0.32 0.62 26.07
N SER A 210 1.50 0.27 25.57
CA SER A 210 2.04 0.76 24.31
C SER A 210 1.76 -0.19 23.15
N GLU A 211 1.23 -1.38 23.41
CA GLU A 211 0.86 -2.42 22.45
C GLU A 211 -0.65 -2.36 22.15
N ILE A 212 -1.05 -2.67 20.91
CA ILE A 212 -2.46 -2.85 20.54
C ILE A 212 -2.60 -4.10 19.67
N TYR A 213 -3.76 -4.76 19.67
CA TYR A 213 -4.02 -5.98 18.88
C TYR A 213 -3.58 -5.87 17.41
N LYS A 214 -3.74 -4.68 16.80
CA LYS A 214 -3.42 -4.45 15.40
C LYS A 214 -1.91 -4.51 15.11
N THR A 215 -1.08 -4.13 16.08
CA THR A 215 0.38 -4.14 15.95
C THR A 215 1.02 -5.34 16.64
N CYS A 216 0.37 -5.89 17.67
CA CYS A 216 0.84 -7.03 18.47
C CYS A 216 -0.25 -8.07 18.76
N PRO A 217 -0.74 -8.81 17.75
CA PRO A 217 -1.86 -9.74 17.92
C PRO A 217 -1.51 -10.99 18.74
N GLN A 218 -0.23 -11.31 18.93
CA GLN A 218 0.20 -12.45 19.75
C GLN A 218 0.14 -12.15 21.25
N ASP A 219 0.51 -10.94 21.67
CA ASP A 219 0.53 -10.53 23.09
C ASP A 219 -0.77 -9.83 23.50
N CYS A 220 -1.35 -9.05 22.59
CA CYS A 220 -2.63 -8.34 22.75
C CYS A 220 -3.77 -9.02 21.99
N SER A 221 -3.82 -10.36 22.00
CA SER A 221 -4.83 -11.16 21.30
C SER A 221 -6.27 -10.86 21.74
N ASN A 222 -6.46 -10.19 22.88
CA ASN A 222 -7.75 -9.89 23.50
C ASN A 222 -8.16 -8.41 23.43
N GLU A 223 -7.41 -7.53 22.76
CA GLU A 223 -7.80 -6.14 22.55
C GLU A 223 -8.60 -5.95 21.24
N LEU A 224 -9.81 -6.50 21.19
CA LEU A 224 -10.83 -5.85 20.35
C LEU A 224 -11.28 -4.59 21.11
N LEU A 225 -11.30 -3.45 20.41
CA LEU A 225 -11.81 -2.17 20.90
C LEU A 225 -13.16 -2.38 21.62
N GLY A 226 -13.12 -2.45 22.96
CA GLY A 226 -14.28 -2.70 23.80
C GLY A 226 -14.09 -3.67 24.99
N CYS A 227 -13.00 -4.43 25.08
CA CYS A 227 -12.75 -5.29 26.25
C CYS A 227 -11.62 -4.73 27.12
N GLY A 228 -11.95 -4.34 28.35
CA GLY A 228 -10.94 -4.09 29.38
C GLY A 228 -10.30 -5.38 29.85
N ILE A 229 -9.07 -5.27 30.35
CA ILE A 229 -8.23 -6.35 30.89
C ILE A 229 -9.04 -7.22 31.87
N PHE A 230 -9.31 -8.48 31.51
CA PHE A 230 -9.83 -9.47 32.46
C PHE A 230 -8.66 -10.11 33.19
N LYS A 231 -8.68 -10.10 34.52
CA LYS A 231 -7.85 -11.02 35.31
C LYS A 231 -8.52 -12.39 35.31
N GLU A 232 -7.74 -13.44 35.05
CA GLU A 232 -8.19 -14.84 34.92
C GLU A 232 -9.01 -15.34 36.13
N GLU A 233 -8.88 -14.72 37.30
CA GLU A 233 -9.53 -15.18 38.54
C GLU A 233 -11.02 -14.82 38.69
N SER A 234 -11.65 -14.11 37.74
CA SER A 234 -13.08 -13.75 37.84
C SER A 234 -14.05 -14.61 37.01
N CYS A 235 -13.61 -15.74 36.44
CA CYS A 235 -14.44 -16.60 35.60
C CYS A 235 -15.15 -17.76 36.32
N THR A 236 -15.30 -17.72 37.65
CA THR A 236 -15.94 -18.83 38.42
C THR A 236 -17.17 -18.42 39.22
N ASP A 237 -17.77 -17.27 38.94
CA ASP A 237 -19.09 -16.91 39.49
C ASP A 237 -19.90 -16.20 38.41
N ASP A 238 -21.18 -16.54 38.28
CA ASP A 238 -22.12 -16.12 37.23
C ASP A 238 -22.51 -14.62 37.32
N SER A 239 -21.60 -13.75 37.77
CA SER A 239 -21.81 -12.32 37.92
C SER A 239 -21.04 -11.51 36.87
N GLN A 240 -21.62 -11.41 35.67
CA GLN A 240 -21.16 -10.45 34.66
C GLN A 240 -21.53 -9.02 35.09
N TYR A 241 -20.63 -8.35 35.80
CA TYR A 241 -20.69 -6.91 36.02
C TYR A 241 -19.97 -6.16 34.88
N HIS A 242 -20.71 -5.27 34.21
CA HIS A 242 -20.19 -4.34 33.21
C HIS A 242 -19.68 -3.04 33.84
N VAL A 243 -18.66 -2.46 33.20
CA VAL A 243 -18.06 -1.19 33.60
C VAL A 243 -18.92 -0.02 33.10
N THR A 244 -19.23 0.89 34.02
CA THR A 244 -19.86 2.23 33.88
C THR A 244 -21.38 2.29 33.70
N ALA A 245 -22.04 2.93 34.68
CA ALA A 245 -23.45 3.30 34.64
C ALA A 245 -23.69 4.48 33.66
N GLY A 246 -24.72 4.37 32.82
CA GLY A 246 -25.30 5.52 32.10
C GLY A 246 -25.06 5.60 30.58
N VAL A 247 -24.58 4.55 29.91
CA VAL A 247 -24.46 4.54 28.44
C VAL A 247 -25.53 3.62 27.84
N GLU A 248 -26.39 4.17 26.97
CA GLU A 248 -27.43 3.40 26.27
C GLU A 248 -26.83 2.40 25.27
N GLU A 249 -27.38 1.18 25.30
CA GLU A 249 -26.90 -0.02 24.62
C GLU A 249 -27.24 -0.02 23.11
N LYS A 250 -26.27 -0.31 22.23
CA LYS A 250 -26.55 -0.90 20.90
C LYS A 250 -25.55 -2.02 20.59
N ARG A 251 -26.04 -3.25 20.68
CA ARG A 251 -25.36 -4.53 20.45
C ARG A 251 -25.36 -4.84 18.95
N TRP A 252 -24.20 -5.10 18.33
CA TRP A 252 -24.13 -5.77 17.03
C TRP A 252 -23.66 -7.21 17.25
N GLN A 253 -24.51 -8.19 16.95
CA GLN A 253 -24.16 -9.61 16.84
C GLN A 253 -24.27 -10.00 15.36
N THR A 254 -23.19 -10.50 14.75
CA THR A 254 -23.28 -11.27 13.50
C THR A 254 -23.42 -12.76 13.83
N SER A 255 -24.20 -13.48 13.03
CA SER A 255 -24.45 -14.91 13.19
C SER A 255 -23.27 -15.77 12.72
N LYS A 256 -23.08 -16.93 13.36
CA LYS A 256 -22.11 -17.95 12.94
C LYS A 256 -22.59 -18.61 11.63
N PRO A 257 -21.72 -18.89 10.65
CA PRO A 257 -22.13 -19.60 9.43
C PRO A 257 -22.70 -20.99 9.78
N GLY A 258 -23.97 -21.24 9.41
CA GLY A 258 -24.58 -22.58 9.48
C GLY A 258 -25.81 -22.77 10.39
N THR A 259 -26.36 -21.73 11.02
CA THR A 259 -27.58 -21.87 11.86
C THR A 259 -28.67 -20.86 11.51
N ASN A 260 -29.89 -21.34 11.27
CA ASN A 260 -31.08 -20.51 11.09
C ASN A 260 -31.70 -20.18 12.46
N GLY A 261 -31.46 -18.97 12.96
CA GLY A 261 -32.17 -18.40 14.10
C GLY A 261 -31.27 -18.03 15.29
N TYR A 262 -31.58 -16.88 15.89
CA TYR A 262 -31.00 -16.43 17.16
C TYR A 262 -31.64 -17.24 18.31
N GLN A 263 -30.82 -17.86 19.17
CA GLN A 263 -31.29 -18.46 20.43
C GLN A 263 -30.65 -17.77 21.63
N SER A 264 -31.41 -17.74 22.72
CA SER A 264 -31.28 -16.86 23.87
C SER A 264 -30.36 -17.39 24.98
N SER A 265 -29.69 -16.41 25.60
CA SER A 265 -28.86 -16.37 26.83
C SER A 265 -27.69 -17.34 26.90
#